data_AF-A0A812GIU3-F1
#
_entry.id   AF-A0A812GIU3-F1
#
_cell.length_a   1.000
_cell.length_b   1.000
_cell.length_c   1.000
_cell.angle_alpha   90.00
_cell.angle_beta   90.00
_cell.angle_gamma   90.00
#
_symmetry.space_group_name_H-M   'P 1'
#
loop_
_entity.id
_entity.type
_entity.pdbx_description
1 polymer ?
#
loop_
_entity_poly.entity_id
_entity_poly.type
_entity_poly.pdbx_seq_one_letter_code
_entity_poly.pdbx_strand_id
1 'polypeptide(L)'
;MSMWKGGLRKARFWIDKCCIRAFVCIEEAASSQNDQEFMSLSIQLIEEFMQLCHGMVVIFTWSYLERLWCVYEWACFLVFHEPHDMVICAESLYRAGTEERFLESVRRFSVEQSQCTDPHDRKVLEQKIKEYYGCCENFERFLRVSVIAIIGRCLAARGARNQTGLCKWITLADDLGFQDLADGLRLADPAAWRQQALDEVETSHSDLQSCIKAQSDAWFAEHITPILAAERRRAVQRNVFRSMLLRKNYVRKALSDTSFKRPTAFHSSSRLLGVRQLASAPATAS
;
A
#
# COMPACT_ATOMS: atom_id res chain seq x y z
N MET A 1 10.88 35.88 3.67
CA MET A 1 11.30 34.53 4.15
C MET A 1 10.76 34.31 5.56
N SER A 2 9.50 33.91 5.67
CA SER A 2 8.90 33.54 6.96
C SER A 2 9.34 32.13 7.34
N MET A 3 10.03 32.01 8.46
CA MET A 3 10.39 30.75 9.12
C MET A 3 9.18 29.81 9.19
N TRP A 4 9.31 28.66 8.56
CA TRP A 4 8.48 27.49 8.80
C TRP A 4 8.59 27.10 10.28
N LYS A 5 7.66 27.55 11.12
CA LYS A 5 7.40 26.99 12.47
C LYS A 5 6.53 25.73 12.35
N GLY A 6 6.92 24.82 11.46
CA GLY A 6 6.26 23.53 11.31
C GLY A 6 6.73 22.62 12.44
N GLY A 7 5.95 22.52 13.52
CA GLY A 7 6.14 21.42 14.47
C GLY A 7 6.21 20.11 13.70
N LEU A 8 7.25 19.31 13.92
CA LEU A 8 7.48 18.05 13.20
C LEU A 8 6.19 17.21 13.21
N ARG A 9 5.44 17.26 12.11
CA ARG A 9 4.39 16.28 11.84
C ARG A 9 5.15 14.98 11.68
N LYS A 10 5.07 14.11 12.70
CA LYS A 10 5.71 12.79 12.68
C LYS A 10 5.14 12.06 11.45
N ALA A 11 5.94 11.97 10.38
CA ALA A 11 5.54 11.27 9.17
C ALA A 11 5.23 9.83 9.57
N ARG A 12 3.95 9.44 9.42
CA ARG A 12 3.48 8.07 9.62
C ARG A 12 3.38 7.45 8.25
N PHE A 13 4.40 6.69 7.89
CA PHE A 13 4.47 5.99 6.62
C PHE A 13 4.25 4.49 6.86
N TRP A 14 3.40 3.84 6.09
CA TRP A 14 3.19 2.40 6.16
C TRP A 14 3.96 1.70 5.05
N ILE A 15 4.78 0.72 5.42
CA ILE A 15 5.37 -0.23 4.48
C ILE A 15 4.64 -1.54 4.74
N ASP A 16 3.82 -1.96 3.79
CA ASP A 16 3.17 -3.26 3.86
C ASP A 16 4.23 -4.36 4.07
N LYS A 17 3.95 -5.28 4.99
CA LYS A 17 4.81 -6.33 5.58
C LYS A 17 5.81 -5.96 6.69
N CYS A 18 6.03 -4.69 7.05
CA CYS A 18 7.06 -4.35 8.05
C CYS A 18 6.56 -4.17 9.49
N CYS A 19 5.25 -4.17 9.77
CA CYS A 19 4.79 -3.37 10.91
C CYS A 19 3.92 -4.04 11.98
N ILE A 20 3.35 -5.24 11.81
CA ILE A 20 2.54 -5.82 12.91
C ILE A 20 3.41 -6.16 14.14
N ARG A 21 4.66 -6.61 13.94
CA ARG A 21 5.60 -6.80 15.05
C ARG A 21 6.29 -5.52 15.53
N ALA A 22 6.39 -4.49 14.69
CA ALA A 22 7.19 -3.30 15.01
C ALA A 22 6.42 -2.21 15.77
N PHE A 23 5.08 -2.20 15.72
CA PHE A 23 4.29 -1.23 16.50
C PHE A 23 4.20 -1.59 18.00
N VAL A 24 4.70 -2.77 18.34
CA VAL A 24 4.70 -3.33 19.69
C VAL A 24 6.14 -3.39 20.17
N CYS A 25 6.72 -2.23 20.46
CA CYS A 25 7.83 -2.17 21.41
C CYS A 25 7.27 -2.51 22.80
N ILE A 26 6.96 -3.78 23.04
CA ILE A 26 6.66 -4.28 24.37
C ILE A 26 7.73 -5.32 24.72
N GLU A 27 8.81 -4.82 25.32
CA GLU A 27 9.78 -5.68 26.03
C GLU A 27 9.18 -6.28 27.32
N GLU A 28 7.93 -5.95 27.69
CA GLU A 28 7.29 -6.37 28.96
C GLU A 28 6.11 -7.36 28.85
N ALA A 29 5.66 -7.79 27.66
CA ALA A 29 4.43 -8.59 27.50
C ALA A 29 4.65 -10.10 27.37
N ALA A 30 5.85 -10.60 27.64
CA ALA A 30 6.20 -12.01 27.53
C ALA A 30 5.60 -12.93 28.63
N SER A 31 4.39 -12.63 29.11
CA SER A 31 3.57 -13.56 29.90
C SER A 31 2.43 -14.09 29.03
N SER A 32 2.53 -15.36 28.70
CA SER A 32 1.94 -16.12 27.57
C SER A 32 0.41 -16.18 27.40
N GLN A 33 -0.38 -15.42 28.15
CA GLN A 33 -1.84 -15.32 27.96
C GLN A 33 -2.30 -13.99 27.35
N ASN A 34 -1.44 -12.96 27.32
CA ASN A 34 -1.81 -11.62 26.83
C ASN A 34 -1.69 -11.46 25.30
N ASP A 35 -1.03 -12.40 24.62
CA ASP A 35 -0.70 -12.28 23.20
C ASP A 35 -1.94 -12.36 22.29
N GLN A 36 -2.92 -13.21 22.63
CA GLN A 36 -4.10 -13.41 21.80
C GLN A 36 -5.08 -12.24 21.86
N GLU A 37 -5.29 -11.66 23.06
CA GLU A 37 -6.09 -10.45 23.23
C GLU A 37 -5.44 -9.26 22.52
N PHE A 38 -4.12 -9.13 22.64
CA PHE A 38 -3.38 -8.07 21.99
C PHE A 38 -3.40 -8.17 20.47
N MET A 39 -3.23 -9.37 19.91
CA MET A 39 -3.37 -9.60 18.47
C MET A 39 -4.79 -9.27 18.00
N SER A 40 -5.82 -9.75 18.71
CA SER A 40 -7.21 -9.42 18.38
C SER A 40 -7.45 -7.89 18.40
N LEU A 41 -6.93 -7.19 19.39
CA LEU A 41 -7.01 -5.73 19.47
C LEU A 41 -6.28 -5.05 18.29
N SER A 42 -5.10 -5.53 17.94
CA SER A 42 -4.31 -5.01 16.80
C SER A 42 -5.07 -5.16 15.49
N ILE A 43 -5.72 -6.31 15.30
CA ILE A 43 -6.59 -6.59 14.14
C ILE A 43 -7.79 -5.64 14.14
N GLN A 44 -8.38 -5.37 15.29
CA GLN A 44 -9.52 -4.45 15.41
C GLN A 44 -9.17 -2.99 15.16
N LEU A 45 -7.90 -2.61 15.36
CA LEU A 45 -7.40 -1.24 15.21
C LEU A 45 -6.72 -0.95 13.87
N ILE A 46 -6.67 -1.91 12.95
CA ILE A 46 -5.92 -1.75 11.70
C ILE A 46 -6.50 -0.61 10.85
N GLU A 47 -7.81 -0.40 10.86
CA GLU A 47 -8.48 0.66 10.11
C GLU A 47 -8.17 2.04 10.69
N GLU A 48 -8.21 2.18 12.01
CA GLU A 48 -7.80 3.39 12.72
C GLU A 48 -6.34 3.71 12.44
N PHE A 49 -5.49 2.69 12.40
CA PHE A 49 -4.09 2.84 12.02
C PHE A 49 -3.96 3.33 10.57
N MET A 50 -4.62 2.67 9.61
CA MET A 50 -4.58 3.04 8.19
C MET A 50 -5.03 4.48 7.99
N GLN A 51 -6.09 4.93 8.66
CA GLN A 51 -6.58 6.32 8.58
C GLN A 51 -5.56 7.37 9.03
N LEU A 52 -4.60 6.98 9.87
CA LEU A 52 -3.54 7.85 10.41
C LEU A 52 -2.26 7.83 9.57
N CYS A 53 -2.13 6.90 8.62
CA CYS A 53 -1.04 6.90 7.65
C CYS A 53 -1.15 8.10 6.70
N HIS A 54 -0.02 8.61 6.23
CA HIS A 54 0.02 9.62 5.16
C HIS A 54 0.28 9.00 3.79
N GLY A 55 0.69 7.74 3.76
CA GLY A 55 1.07 7.03 2.56
C GLY A 55 1.31 5.56 2.84
N MET A 56 1.24 4.75 1.78
CA MET A 56 1.48 3.31 1.81
C MET A 56 2.48 2.93 0.72
N VAL A 57 3.60 2.29 1.07
CA VAL A 57 4.45 1.57 0.10
C VAL A 57 4.03 0.12 0.10
N VAL A 58 3.83 -0.42 -1.09
CA VAL A 58 3.54 -1.83 -1.33
C VAL A 58 4.68 -2.47 -2.09
N ILE A 59 5.30 -3.49 -1.51
CA ILE A 59 6.21 -4.38 -2.24
C ILE A 59 5.35 -5.43 -2.96
N PHE A 60 5.06 -5.16 -4.23
CA PHE A 60 4.10 -5.95 -5.00
C PHE A 60 4.80 -7.07 -5.76
N THR A 61 4.65 -8.30 -5.24
CA THR A 61 5.08 -9.55 -5.88
C THR A 61 3.89 -10.22 -6.59
N TRP A 62 4.12 -11.18 -7.48
CA TRP A 62 3.00 -11.94 -8.09
C TRP A 62 2.18 -12.74 -7.07
N SER A 63 2.78 -13.13 -5.93
CA SER A 63 2.07 -13.79 -4.83
C SER A 63 1.45 -12.82 -3.82
N TYR A 64 1.51 -11.50 -4.08
CA TYR A 64 0.99 -10.50 -3.15
C TYR A 64 -0.51 -10.70 -2.89
N LEU A 65 -1.28 -10.93 -3.96
CA LEU A 65 -2.72 -11.11 -3.92
C LEU A 65 -3.15 -12.47 -3.35
N GLU A 66 -2.21 -13.40 -3.16
CA GLU A 66 -2.47 -14.66 -2.46
C GLU A 66 -2.58 -14.48 -0.94
N ARG A 67 -2.47 -13.27 -0.39
CA ARG A 67 -2.43 -13.05 1.06
C ARG A 67 -3.58 -12.16 1.49
N LEU A 68 -4.55 -12.73 2.21
CA LEU A 68 -5.80 -12.06 2.57
C LEU A 68 -5.57 -10.76 3.37
N TRP A 69 -4.60 -10.79 4.29
CA TRP A 69 -4.19 -9.61 5.06
C TRP A 69 -3.73 -8.46 4.18
N CYS A 70 -2.80 -8.72 3.24
CA CYS A 70 -2.21 -7.66 2.41
C CYS A 70 -3.26 -7.02 1.49
N VAL A 71 -4.12 -7.83 0.88
CA VAL A 71 -5.20 -7.30 0.02
C VAL A 71 -6.25 -6.53 0.81
N TYR A 72 -6.51 -6.93 2.06
CA TYR A 72 -7.40 -6.20 2.94
C TYR A 72 -6.81 -4.84 3.34
N GLU A 73 -5.52 -4.79 3.72
CA GLU A 73 -4.82 -3.54 4.03
C GLU A 73 -4.80 -2.58 2.84
N TRP A 74 -4.51 -3.09 1.64
CA TRP A 74 -4.56 -2.33 0.40
C TRP A 74 -5.92 -1.67 0.19
N ALA A 75 -6.99 -2.46 0.23
CA ALA A 75 -8.34 -1.97 -0.01
C ALA A 75 -8.73 -0.95 1.07
N CYS A 76 -8.45 -1.28 2.34
CA CYS A 76 -8.69 -0.42 3.49
C CYS A 76 -7.98 0.94 3.36
N PHE A 77 -6.72 0.96 2.93
CA PHE A 77 -5.98 2.20 2.68
C PHE A 77 -6.70 3.08 1.62
N LEU A 78 -7.12 2.50 0.50
CA LEU A 78 -7.81 3.24 -0.57
C LEU A 78 -9.23 3.69 -0.20
N VAL A 79 -9.84 3.12 0.83
CA VAL A 79 -11.07 3.67 1.40
C VAL A 79 -10.83 5.04 2.03
N PHE A 80 -9.66 5.26 2.65
CA PHE A 80 -9.38 6.46 3.45
C PHE A 80 -8.49 7.50 2.82
N HIS A 81 -7.74 7.10 1.80
CA HIS A 81 -6.72 7.90 1.16
C HIS A 81 -6.98 8.01 -0.33
N GLU A 82 -6.33 8.99 -0.94
CA GLU A 82 -6.37 9.11 -2.38
C GLU A 82 -5.35 8.14 -2.99
N PRO A 83 -5.60 7.60 -4.20
CA PRO A 83 -4.71 6.59 -4.75
C PRO A 83 -3.28 7.11 -5.04
N HIS A 84 -3.07 8.42 -5.08
CA HIS A 84 -1.73 9.02 -5.19
C HIS A 84 -0.88 8.89 -3.92
N ASP A 85 -1.50 8.63 -2.77
CA ASP A 85 -0.80 8.38 -1.50
C ASP A 85 -0.23 6.95 -1.40
N MET A 86 -0.57 6.08 -2.35
CA MET A 86 -0.02 4.72 -2.44
C MET A 86 1.11 4.65 -3.47
N VAL A 87 2.24 4.06 -3.08
CA VAL A 87 3.41 3.82 -3.95
C VAL A 87 3.62 2.32 -4.09
N ILE A 88 3.76 1.83 -5.32
CA ILE A 88 4.02 0.41 -5.59
C ILE A 88 5.45 0.19 -6.04
N CYS A 89 6.16 -0.66 -5.30
CA CYS A 89 7.46 -1.20 -5.63
C CYS A 89 7.30 -2.55 -6.35
N ALA A 90 7.00 -2.50 -7.66
CA ALA A 90 6.93 -3.69 -8.53
C ALA A 90 8.11 -3.77 -9.53
N GLU A 91 8.90 -2.70 -9.68
CA GLU A 91 9.92 -2.53 -10.73
C GLU A 91 10.90 -3.68 -10.85
N SER A 92 11.51 -4.03 -9.72
CA SER A 92 12.55 -5.03 -9.68
C SER A 92 12.03 -6.43 -9.98
N LEU A 93 10.71 -6.64 -9.92
CA LEU A 93 10.04 -7.93 -10.05
C LEU A 93 9.21 -8.05 -11.32
N TYR A 94 8.72 -6.96 -11.89
CA TYR A 94 7.95 -6.93 -13.13
C TYR A 94 8.89 -6.84 -14.33
N ARG A 95 9.34 -8.01 -14.80
CA ARG A 95 10.28 -8.17 -15.93
C ARG A 95 9.71 -9.11 -16.99
N ALA A 96 10.27 -9.06 -18.20
CA ALA A 96 10.02 -10.04 -19.24
C ALA A 96 10.08 -11.47 -18.66
N GLY A 97 9.03 -12.27 -18.89
CA GLY A 97 8.89 -13.63 -18.38
C GLY A 97 8.18 -13.77 -17.02
N THR A 98 8.08 -12.69 -16.24
CA THR A 98 7.31 -12.68 -14.97
C THR A 98 5.98 -11.95 -15.08
N GLU A 99 5.81 -11.11 -16.11
CA GLU A 99 4.62 -10.29 -16.37
C GLU A 99 3.32 -11.10 -16.28
N GLU A 100 3.26 -12.26 -16.93
CA GLU A 100 2.05 -13.08 -16.95
C GLU A 100 1.67 -13.58 -15.55
N ARG A 101 2.64 -13.80 -14.65
CA ARG A 101 2.32 -14.19 -13.27
C ARG A 101 1.59 -13.08 -12.52
N PHE A 102 1.92 -11.81 -12.79
CA PHE A 102 1.21 -10.68 -12.21
C PHE A 102 -0.21 -10.56 -12.76
N LEU A 103 -0.37 -10.69 -14.08
CA LEU A 103 -1.68 -10.64 -14.72
C LEU A 103 -2.58 -11.78 -14.23
N GLU A 104 -2.04 -13.00 -14.17
CA GLU A 104 -2.77 -14.18 -13.70
C GLU A 104 -3.14 -14.08 -12.22
N SER A 105 -2.27 -13.51 -11.39
CA SER A 105 -2.56 -13.24 -9.98
C SER A 105 -3.78 -12.34 -9.80
N VAL A 106 -3.89 -11.28 -10.61
CA VAL A 106 -5.05 -10.38 -10.60
C VAL A 106 -6.30 -11.09 -11.15
N ARG A 107 -6.16 -11.83 -12.25
CA ARG A 107 -7.24 -12.57 -12.90
C ARG A 107 -7.87 -13.61 -11.97
N ARG A 108 -7.04 -14.35 -11.23
CA ARG A 108 -7.47 -15.44 -10.32
C ARG A 108 -7.77 -14.99 -8.91
N PHE A 109 -7.46 -13.74 -8.55
CA PHE A 109 -7.60 -13.28 -7.16
C PHE A 109 -8.99 -13.60 -6.62
N SER A 110 -9.07 -14.31 -5.48
CA SER A 110 -10.32 -14.48 -4.75
C SER A 110 -10.07 -14.48 -3.26
N VAL A 111 -11.01 -13.93 -2.48
CA VAL A 111 -10.98 -13.95 -1.00
C VAL A 111 -10.98 -15.39 -0.49
N GLU A 112 -11.76 -16.27 -1.12
CA GLU A 112 -11.85 -17.68 -0.75
C GLU A 112 -10.49 -18.37 -0.90
N GLN A 113 -9.82 -18.15 -2.04
CA GLN A 113 -8.55 -18.79 -2.38
C GLN A 113 -7.31 -18.10 -1.79
N SER A 114 -7.45 -16.89 -1.25
CA SER A 114 -6.35 -16.18 -0.59
C SER A 114 -5.85 -16.97 0.61
N GLN A 115 -4.60 -16.82 1.01
CA GLN A 115 -4.00 -17.47 2.17
C GLN A 115 -4.10 -16.56 3.39
N CYS A 116 -4.31 -17.17 4.56
CA CYS A 116 -4.23 -16.51 5.85
C CYS A 116 -3.54 -17.47 6.82
N THR A 117 -2.42 -17.05 7.42
CA THR A 117 -1.61 -17.92 8.28
C THR A 117 -2.39 -18.37 9.51
N ASP A 118 -3.18 -17.47 10.11
CA ASP A 118 -4.09 -17.78 11.20
C ASP A 118 -5.54 -17.93 10.67
N PRO A 119 -6.18 -19.10 10.85
CA PRO A 119 -7.58 -19.29 10.49
C PRO A 119 -8.58 -18.38 11.26
N HIS A 120 -8.22 -17.91 12.45
CA HIS A 120 -9.03 -16.95 13.21
C HIS A 120 -9.05 -15.60 12.50
N ASP A 121 -7.88 -15.10 12.09
CA ASP A 121 -7.75 -13.85 11.34
C ASP A 121 -8.59 -13.88 10.06
N ARG A 122 -8.61 -15.01 9.34
CA ARG A 122 -9.47 -15.17 8.16
C ARG A 122 -10.92 -14.84 8.48
N LYS A 123 -11.48 -15.42 9.54
CA LYS A 123 -12.88 -15.19 9.92
C LYS A 123 -13.13 -13.72 10.24
N VAL A 124 -12.19 -13.08 10.92
CA VAL A 124 -12.29 -11.65 11.24
C VAL A 124 -12.24 -10.80 9.97
N LEU A 125 -11.32 -11.08 9.05
CA LEU A 125 -11.19 -10.36 7.79
C LEU A 125 -12.39 -10.58 6.87
N GLU A 126 -12.90 -11.80 6.74
CA GLU A 126 -14.13 -12.10 5.97
C GLU A 126 -15.34 -11.37 6.55
N GLN A 127 -15.48 -11.34 7.87
CA GLN A 127 -16.52 -10.57 8.54
C GLN A 127 -16.37 -9.07 8.26
N LYS A 128 -15.16 -8.52 8.36
CA LYS A 128 -14.88 -7.11 8.03
C LYS A 128 -15.12 -6.81 6.55
N ILE A 129 -14.80 -7.73 5.64
CA ILE A 129 -15.09 -7.60 4.21
C ILE A 129 -16.61 -7.50 4.01
N LYS A 130 -17.38 -8.39 4.63
CA LYS A 130 -18.84 -8.36 4.57
C LYS A 130 -19.40 -7.07 5.16
N GLU A 131 -18.91 -6.64 6.32
CA GLU A 131 -19.34 -5.42 6.98
C GLU A 131 -19.04 -4.18 6.15
N TYR A 132 -17.84 -4.07 5.57
CA TYR A 132 -17.39 -2.85 4.91
C TYR A 132 -17.73 -2.78 3.43
N TYR A 133 -17.74 -3.92 2.74
CA TYR A 133 -17.93 -4.01 1.30
C TYR A 133 -19.26 -4.70 0.90
N GLY A 134 -20.01 -5.21 1.89
CA GLY A 134 -21.27 -5.92 1.66
C GLY A 134 -21.07 -7.40 1.37
N CYS A 135 -20.20 -7.72 0.43
CA CYS A 135 -19.88 -9.09 0.03
C CYS A 135 -18.45 -9.20 -0.53
N CYS A 136 -17.97 -10.43 -0.68
CA CYS A 136 -16.63 -10.70 -1.21
C CYS A 136 -16.50 -10.23 -2.66
N GLU A 137 -17.54 -10.35 -3.48
CA GLU A 137 -17.51 -9.98 -4.90
C GLU A 137 -17.27 -8.48 -5.10
N ASN A 138 -17.90 -7.63 -4.28
CA ASN A 138 -17.67 -6.18 -4.30
C ASN A 138 -16.23 -5.84 -3.91
N PHE A 139 -15.72 -6.50 -2.87
CA PHE A 139 -14.34 -6.34 -2.42
C PHE A 139 -13.34 -6.78 -3.51
N GLU A 140 -13.53 -7.97 -4.08
CA GLU A 140 -12.68 -8.50 -5.14
C GLU A 140 -12.67 -7.61 -6.38
N ARG A 141 -13.85 -7.13 -6.80
CA ARG A 141 -13.95 -6.17 -7.91
C ARG A 141 -13.16 -4.91 -7.61
N PHE A 142 -13.40 -4.27 -6.46
CA PHE A 142 -12.71 -3.05 -6.07
C PHE A 142 -11.20 -3.23 -6.02
N LEU A 143 -10.74 -4.34 -5.43
CA LEU A 143 -9.33 -4.67 -5.37
C LEU A 143 -8.72 -4.81 -6.77
N ARG A 144 -9.31 -5.64 -7.65
CA ARG A 144 -8.77 -5.86 -9.01
C ARG A 144 -8.69 -4.55 -9.80
N VAL A 145 -9.75 -3.73 -9.79
CA VAL A 145 -9.75 -2.40 -10.45
C VAL A 145 -8.61 -1.54 -9.89
N SER A 146 -8.48 -1.45 -8.56
CA SER A 146 -7.48 -0.60 -7.94
C SER A 146 -6.04 -1.06 -8.20
N VAL A 147 -5.79 -2.37 -8.20
CA VAL A 147 -4.48 -2.96 -8.53
C VAL A 147 -4.10 -2.63 -9.98
N ILE A 148 -5.00 -2.87 -10.93
CA ILE A 148 -4.78 -2.57 -12.34
C ILE A 148 -4.51 -1.08 -12.54
N ALA A 149 -5.31 -0.21 -11.92
CA ALA A 149 -5.15 1.23 -12.01
C ALA A 149 -3.78 1.70 -11.50
N ILE A 150 -3.40 1.31 -10.28
CA ILE A 150 -2.17 1.82 -9.65
C ILE A 150 -0.92 1.23 -10.33
N ILE A 151 -0.95 -0.02 -10.79
CA ILE A 151 0.13 -0.58 -11.61
C ILE A 151 0.19 0.11 -12.98
N GLY A 152 -0.96 0.37 -13.60
CA GLY A 152 -1.06 1.15 -14.83
C GLY A 152 -0.38 2.51 -14.71
N ARG A 153 -0.59 3.23 -13.59
CA ARG A 153 0.15 4.48 -13.29
C ARG A 153 1.65 4.28 -13.21
N CYS A 154 2.10 3.27 -12.46
CA CYS A 154 3.52 2.97 -12.35
C CYS A 154 4.16 2.62 -13.70
N LEU A 155 3.44 1.92 -14.57
CA LEU A 155 3.91 1.60 -15.92
C LEU A 155 3.86 2.81 -16.84
N ALA A 156 2.85 3.66 -16.75
CA ALA A 156 2.72 4.88 -17.55
C ALA A 156 3.86 5.86 -17.23
N ALA A 157 4.17 6.09 -15.95
CA ALA A 157 5.31 6.90 -15.54
C ALA A 157 6.67 6.38 -16.06
N ARG A 158 6.77 5.09 -16.39
CA ARG A 158 7.97 4.45 -16.98
C ARG A 158 7.88 4.24 -18.49
N GLY A 159 6.68 4.36 -19.05
CA GLY A 159 6.26 3.83 -20.35
C GLY A 159 6.99 4.46 -21.54
N ALA A 160 7.71 5.56 -21.30
CA ALA A 160 8.77 6.12 -22.14
C ALA A 160 9.68 5.08 -22.82
N ARG A 161 9.88 3.89 -22.21
CA ARG A 161 10.77 2.84 -22.74
C ARG A 161 10.06 1.57 -23.19
N ASN A 162 8.83 1.31 -22.75
CA ASN A 162 8.14 0.05 -23.03
C ASN A 162 6.61 0.18 -22.90
N GLN A 163 5.93 0.55 -23.98
CA GLN A 163 4.46 0.62 -24.02
C GLN A 163 3.79 -0.75 -23.94
N THR A 164 4.49 -1.84 -24.30
CA THR A 164 3.89 -3.19 -24.33
C THR A 164 3.41 -3.65 -22.95
N GLY A 165 4.07 -3.20 -21.89
CA GLY A 165 3.66 -3.49 -20.51
C GLY A 165 2.26 -2.93 -20.22
N LEU A 166 2.02 -1.65 -20.51
CA LEU A 166 0.73 -1.01 -20.25
C LEU A 166 -0.40 -1.64 -21.07
N CYS A 167 -0.14 -1.99 -22.34
CA CYS A 167 -1.13 -2.66 -23.19
C CYS A 167 -1.66 -3.96 -22.58
N LYS A 168 -0.81 -4.76 -21.94
CA LYS A 168 -1.25 -6.00 -21.26
C LYS A 168 -2.23 -5.73 -20.11
N TRP A 169 -2.02 -4.64 -19.37
CA TRP A 169 -2.92 -4.24 -18.28
C TRP A 169 -4.23 -3.64 -18.79
N ILE A 170 -4.20 -2.95 -19.94
CA ILE A 170 -5.42 -2.51 -20.65
C ILE A 170 -6.24 -3.73 -21.07
N THR A 171 -5.62 -4.72 -21.74
CA THR A 171 -6.30 -5.94 -22.14
C THR A 171 -6.88 -6.70 -20.95
N LEU A 172 -6.14 -6.81 -19.85
CA LEU A 172 -6.66 -7.42 -18.62
C LEU A 172 -7.87 -6.67 -18.06
N ALA A 173 -7.89 -5.33 -18.14
CA ALA A 173 -9.03 -4.54 -17.72
C ALA A 173 -10.27 -4.82 -18.60
N ASP A 174 -10.11 -4.91 -19.93
CA ASP A 174 -11.20 -5.29 -20.84
C ASP A 174 -11.71 -6.71 -20.54
N ASP A 175 -10.81 -7.69 -20.40
CA ASP A 175 -11.13 -9.10 -20.13
C ASP A 175 -11.96 -9.27 -18.85
N LEU A 176 -11.72 -8.41 -17.86
CA LEU A 176 -12.45 -8.40 -16.58
C LEU A 176 -13.71 -7.52 -16.58
N GLY A 177 -14.05 -6.89 -17.72
CA GLY A 177 -15.22 -6.03 -17.86
C GLY A 177 -15.09 -4.69 -17.13
N PHE A 178 -13.88 -4.13 -17.05
CA PHE A 178 -13.59 -2.82 -16.47
C PHE A 178 -13.39 -1.77 -17.57
N GLN A 179 -14.40 -1.59 -18.43
CA GLN A 179 -14.28 -0.79 -19.65
C GLN A 179 -13.82 0.65 -19.40
N ASP A 180 -14.44 1.34 -18.43
CA ASP A 180 -14.06 2.71 -18.06
C ASP A 180 -12.58 2.80 -17.68
N LEU A 181 -12.06 1.79 -16.95
CA LEU A 181 -10.66 1.74 -16.56
C LEU A 181 -9.76 1.48 -17.77
N ALA A 182 -10.12 0.53 -18.63
CA ALA A 182 -9.37 0.25 -19.85
C ALA A 182 -9.27 1.50 -20.74
N ASP A 183 -10.38 2.22 -20.92
CA ASP A 183 -10.45 3.47 -21.68
C ASP A 183 -9.59 4.56 -21.05
N GLY A 184 -9.68 4.74 -19.72
CA GLY A 184 -8.82 5.67 -18.99
C GLY A 184 -7.32 5.34 -19.14
N LEU A 185 -6.97 4.05 -19.11
CA LEU A 185 -5.59 3.58 -19.32
C LEU A 185 -5.07 3.82 -20.74
N ARG A 186 -5.93 3.72 -21.76
CA ARG A 186 -5.57 4.01 -23.17
C ARG A 186 -5.25 5.48 -23.41
N LEU A 187 -5.77 6.39 -22.59
CA LEU A 187 -5.49 7.83 -22.70
C LEU A 187 -4.07 8.20 -22.22
N ALA A 188 -3.34 7.28 -21.58
CA ALA A 188 -1.95 7.53 -21.22
C ALA A 188 -1.07 7.58 -22.49
N ASP A 189 -0.28 8.65 -22.64
CA ASP A 189 0.73 8.76 -23.69
C ASP A 189 2.13 9.00 -23.12
N PRO A 190 2.79 7.95 -22.58
CA PRO A 190 4.13 8.08 -22.01
C PRO A 190 5.20 8.53 -23.02
N ALA A 191 4.97 8.34 -24.32
CA ALA A 191 5.91 8.76 -25.36
C ALA A 191 5.86 10.28 -25.54
N ALA A 192 4.65 10.85 -25.65
CA ALA A 192 4.47 12.30 -25.69
C ALA A 192 4.99 12.96 -24.40
N TRP A 193 4.72 12.39 -23.23
CA TRP A 193 5.20 12.94 -21.96
C TRP A 193 6.72 12.98 -21.88
N ARG A 194 7.40 11.95 -22.39
CA ARG A 194 8.86 11.92 -22.46
C ARG A 194 9.40 13.02 -23.37
N GLN A 195 8.80 13.22 -24.53
CA GLN A 195 9.26 14.24 -25.48
C GLN A 195 9.13 15.64 -24.87
N GLN A 196 7.96 15.96 -24.31
CA GLN A 196 7.73 17.23 -23.62
C GLN A 196 8.73 17.44 -22.47
N ALA A 197 8.99 16.39 -21.70
CA ALA A 197 9.96 16.47 -20.60
C ALA A 197 11.39 16.71 -21.08
N LEU A 198 11.80 16.19 -22.26
CA LEU A 198 13.11 16.49 -22.86
C LEU A 198 13.20 17.97 -23.24
N ASP A 199 12.16 18.50 -23.90
CA ASP A 199 12.09 19.90 -24.30
C ASP A 199 12.11 20.85 -23.06
N GLU A 200 11.47 20.44 -21.96
CA GLU A 200 11.48 21.16 -20.68
C GLU A 200 12.83 21.11 -19.95
N VAL A 201 13.57 20.00 -20.01
CA VAL A 201 14.90 19.89 -19.36
C VAL A 201 15.94 20.76 -20.05
N GLU A 202 15.80 20.99 -21.36
CA GLU A 202 16.67 21.92 -22.08
C GLU A 202 16.47 23.38 -21.66
N THR A 203 15.27 23.72 -21.18
CA THR A 203 14.87 25.10 -20.85
C THR A 203 14.80 25.38 -19.35
N SER A 204 14.58 24.35 -18.52
CA SER A 204 14.47 24.41 -17.08
C SER A 204 15.44 23.42 -16.44
N HIS A 205 16.09 23.77 -15.32
CA HIS A 205 16.97 22.85 -14.57
C HIS A 205 16.21 21.70 -13.87
N SER A 206 15.08 21.27 -14.43
CA SER A 206 14.24 20.20 -13.90
C SER A 206 14.82 18.83 -14.28
N ASP A 207 14.62 17.84 -13.41
CA ASP A 207 14.99 16.45 -13.71
C ASP A 207 13.92 15.79 -14.61
N LEU A 208 14.39 15.08 -15.65
CA LEU A 208 13.53 14.44 -16.66
C LEU A 208 12.48 13.52 -16.03
N GLN A 209 12.84 12.76 -14.98
CA GLN A 209 11.90 11.83 -14.33
C GLN A 209 10.83 12.59 -13.55
N SER A 210 11.20 13.73 -12.95
CA SER A 210 10.25 14.58 -12.23
C SER A 210 9.18 15.16 -13.17
N CYS A 211 9.57 15.61 -14.37
CA CYS A 211 8.63 16.09 -15.39
C CYS A 211 7.69 14.96 -15.87
N ILE A 212 8.22 13.78 -16.21
CA ILE A 212 7.39 12.63 -16.62
C ILE A 212 6.43 12.20 -15.51
N LYS A 213 6.92 12.17 -14.25
CA LYS A 213 6.09 11.83 -13.10
C LYS A 213 4.93 12.83 -12.93
N ALA A 214 5.20 14.12 -13.04
CA ALA A 214 4.17 15.15 -12.91
C ALA A 214 3.06 14.98 -13.96
N GLN A 215 3.42 14.69 -15.21
CA GLN A 215 2.46 14.42 -16.28
C GLN A 215 1.66 13.14 -16.03
N SER A 216 2.32 12.06 -15.60
CA SER A 216 1.65 10.81 -15.24
C SER A 216 0.70 10.98 -14.05
N ASP A 217 1.09 11.76 -13.03
CA ASP A 217 0.23 12.05 -11.88
C ASP A 217 -0.99 12.87 -12.31
N ALA A 218 -0.81 13.88 -13.19
CA ALA A 218 -1.89 14.70 -13.70
C ALA A 218 -2.91 13.87 -14.51
N TRP A 219 -2.44 13.05 -15.46
CA TRP A 219 -3.28 12.11 -16.21
C TRP A 219 -4.04 11.17 -15.28
N PHE A 220 -3.37 10.63 -14.26
CA PHE A 220 -3.99 9.71 -13.32
C PHE A 220 -5.06 10.39 -12.47
N ALA A 221 -4.81 11.63 -12.04
CA ALA A 221 -5.77 12.44 -11.30
C ALA A 221 -7.01 12.76 -12.14
N GLU A 222 -6.83 13.07 -13.42
CA GLU A 222 -7.90 13.45 -14.33
C GLU A 222 -8.75 12.25 -14.77
N HIS A 223 -8.12 11.14 -15.19
CA HIS A 223 -8.84 10.06 -15.87
C HIS A 223 -9.09 8.83 -15.00
N ILE A 224 -8.18 8.50 -14.07
CA ILE A 224 -8.25 7.25 -13.32
C ILE A 224 -8.87 7.43 -11.93
N THR A 225 -8.54 8.53 -11.26
CA THR A 225 -9.04 8.82 -9.90
C THR A 225 -10.57 8.89 -9.83
N PRO A 226 -11.30 9.49 -10.80
CA PRO A 226 -12.75 9.47 -10.81
C PRO A 226 -13.35 8.06 -10.89
N ILE A 227 -12.72 7.17 -11.68
CA ILE A 227 -13.12 5.76 -11.83
C ILE A 227 -12.94 5.02 -10.51
N LEU A 228 -11.77 5.17 -9.87
CA LEU A 228 -11.52 4.58 -8.55
C LEU A 228 -12.46 5.13 -7.48
N ALA A 229 -12.80 6.41 -7.52
CA ALA A 229 -13.76 7.00 -6.60
C ALA A 229 -15.18 6.43 -6.82
N ALA A 230 -15.57 6.17 -8.08
CA ALA A 230 -16.84 5.52 -8.40
C ALA A 230 -16.89 4.06 -7.92
N GLU A 231 -15.84 3.28 -8.17
CA GLU A 231 -15.73 1.90 -7.71
C GLU A 231 -15.66 1.82 -6.17
N ARG A 232 -14.96 2.76 -5.50
CA ARG A 232 -15.00 2.90 -4.04
C ARG A 232 -16.42 3.14 -3.52
N ARG A 233 -17.18 4.06 -4.13
CA ARG A 233 -18.58 4.32 -3.74
C ARG A 233 -19.51 3.14 -4.01
N ARG A 234 -19.23 2.34 -5.04
CA ARG A 234 -19.98 1.14 -5.38
C ARG A 234 -19.71 0.01 -4.38
N ALA A 235 -18.44 -0.21 -4.05
CA ALA A 235 -18.02 -1.34 -3.25
C ALA A 235 -18.22 -1.11 -1.75
N VAL A 236 -17.98 0.10 -1.23
CA VAL A 236 -17.99 0.36 0.22
C VAL A 236 -19.40 0.72 0.70
N GLN A 237 -19.86 0.10 1.79
CA GLN A 237 -21.14 0.42 2.40
C GLN A 237 -21.16 1.85 2.97
N ARG A 238 -22.24 2.60 2.69
CA ARG A 238 -22.35 4.04 3.02
C ARG A 238 -22.30 4.32 4.53
N ASN A 239 -22.93 3.46 5.33
CA ASN A 239 -22.94 3.54 6.80
C ASN A 239 -21.54 3.37 7.40
N VAL A 240 -20.73 2.49 6.82
CA VAL A 240 -19.37 2.19 7.26
C VAL A 240 -18.46 3.39 7.07
N PHE A 241 -18.50 4.01 5.88
CA PHE A 241 -17.70 5.21 5.60
C PHE A 241 -17.96 6.33 6.63
N ARG A 242 -19.24 6.53 7.01
CA ARG A 242 -19.62 7.50 8.03
C ARG A 242 -19.10 7.13 9.42
N SER A 243 -19.26 5.87 9.83
CA SER A 243 -18.78 5.37 11.13
C SER A 243 -17.26 5.54 11.26
N MET A 244 -16.51 5.17 10.22
CA MET A 244 -15.05 5.28 10.20
C MET A 244 -14.57 6.72 10.24
N LEU A 245 -15.21 7.64 9.50
CA LEU A 245 -14.87 9.07 9.56
C LEU A 245 -15.06 9.66 10.96
N LEU A 246 -16.11 9.24 11.67
CA LEU A 246 -16.34 9.67 13.06
C LEU A 246 -15.22 9.17 13.98
N ARG A 247 -14.80 7.91 13.83
CA ARG A 247 -13.66 7.36 14.58
C ARG A 247 -12.35 8.09 14.28
N LYS A 248 -12.08 8.43 13.01
CA LYS A 248 -10.90 9.24 12.61
C LYS A 248 -10.79 10.53 13.40
N ASN A 249 -11.91 11.25 13.49
CA ASN A 249 -11.98 12.53 14.18
C ASN A 249 -11.81 12.37 15.68
N TYR A 250 -12.40 11.33 16.27
CA TYR A 250 -12.21 10.98 17.68
C TYR A 250 -10.74 10.67 17.98
N VAL A 251 -10.09 9.82 17.20
CA VAL A 251 -8.68 9.45 17.40
C VAL A 251 -7.76 10.65 17.22
N ARG A 252 -7.99 11.49 16.20
CA ARG A 252 -7.22 12.73 16.00
C ARG A 252 -7.36 13.68 17.19
N LYS A 253 -8.58 13.84 17.72
CA LYS A 253 -8.83 14.67 18.90
C LYS A 253 -8.14 14.09 20.15
N ALA A 254 -8.25 12.77 20.38
CA ALA A 254 -7.56 12.12 21.49
C ALA A 254 -6.03 12.29 21.41
N LEU A 255 -5.47 12.22 20.20
CA LEU A 255 -4.04 12.46 19.94
C LEU A 255 -3.62 13.93 20.06
N SER A 256 -4.52 14.90 19.85
CA SER A 256 -4.23 16.32 20.10
C SER A 256 -4.33 16.69 21.58
N ASP A 257 -5.27 16.07 22.30
CA ASP A 257 -5.56 16.37 23.70
C ASP A 257 -4.57 15.69 24.66
N THR A 258 -4.02 14.54 24.26
CA THR A 258 -2.88 13.97 24.95
C THR A 258 -1.65 14.84 24.68
N SER A 259 -1.40 15.80 25.57
CA SER A 259 -0.06 16.36 25.76
C SER A 259 0.85 15.20 26.15
N PHE A 260 1.36 14.48 25.16
CA PHE A 260 2.24 13.34 25.34
C PHE A 260 3.53 13.92 25.94
N LYS A 261 3.56 14.02 27.28
CA LYS A 261 4.76 14.31 28.04
C LYS A 261 5.72 13.19 27.65
N ARG A 262 6.66 13.50 26.76
CA ARG A 262 7.71 12.56 26.37
C ARG A 262 8.25 11.94 27.65
N PRO A 263 8.38 10.61 27.75
CA PRO A 263 9.15 10.02 28.83
C PRO A 263 10.52 10.72 28.83
N THR A 264 10.79 11.47 29.90
CA THR A 264 12.05 12.16 30.07
C THR A 264 13.13 11.10 30.15
N ALA A 265 13.93 11.01 29.09
CA ALA A 265 15.20 10.28 28.97
C ALA A 265 15.25 8.89 29.62
N PHE A 266 15.11 7.86 28.79
CA PHE A 266 15.56 6.52 29.15
C PHE A 266 17.09 6.56 29.31
N HIS A 267 17.59 6.34 30.53
CA HIS A 267 19.03 6.23 30.78
C HIS A 267 19.56 4.98 30.05
N SER A 268 20.26 5.23 28.94
CA SER A 268 21.05 4.26 28.21
C SER A 268 22.13 3.64 29.12
N SER A 269 21.82 2.51 29.76
CA SER A 269 22.84 1.67 30.39
C SER A 269 23.44 0.77 29.32
N SER A 270 24.52 1.22 28.69
CA SER A 270 25.29 0.44 27.74
C SER A 270 25.94 -0.77 28.41
N ARG A 271 25.27 -1.94 28.37
CA ARG A 271 25.94 -3.23 28.55
C ARG A 271 26.38 -3.72 27.18
N LEU A 272 27.65 -3.49 26.86
CA LEU A 272 28.37 -4.12 25.75
C LEU A 272 28.31 -5.64 25.91
N LEU A 273 27.62 -6.32 24.99
CA LEU A 273 27.69 -7.76 24.81
C LEU A 273 29.02 -8.11 24.13
N GLY A 274 29.82 -8.94 24.80
CA GLY A 274 31.11 -9.42 24.33
C GLY A 274 30.99 -10.26 23.06
N VAL A 275 31.71 -9.84 22.03
CA VAL A 275 31.96 -10.62 20.82
C VAL A 275 32.89 -11.77 21.18
N ARG A 276 32.39 -13.00 21.20
CA ARG A 276 33.22 -14.22 21.28
C ARG A 276 33.89 -14.44 19.92
N GLN A 277 35.22 -14.33 19.89
CA GLN A 277 36.06 -14.82 18.79
C GLN A 277 35.84 -16.33 18.60
N LEU A 278 35.46 -16.74 17.40
CA LEU A 278 35.49 -18.14 16.97
C LEU A 278 36.94 -18.49 16.61
N ALA A 279 37.51 -19.44 17.36
CA ALA A 279 38.79 -20.05 17.04
C ALA A 279 38.62 -21.04 15.88
N SER A 280 39.52 -20.95 14.90
CA SER A 280 39.67 -21.84 13.76
C SER A 280 40.13 -23.25 14.20
N ALA A 281 39.48 -24.29 13.67
CA ALA A 281 39.92 -25.68 13.81
C ALA A 281 40.98 -26.04 12.74
N PRO A 282 41.97 -26.90 13.05
CA PRO A 282 42.98 -27.34 12.08
C PRO A 282 42.47 -28.46 11.16
N ALA A 283 42.94 -28.44 9.92
CA ALA A 283 42.71 -29.47 8.92
C ALA A 283 43.51 -30.74 9.22
N THR A 284 42.83 -31.89 9.26
CA THR A 284 43.46 -33.22 9.23
C THR A 284 43.55 -33.70 7.80
N ALA A 285 44.77 -34.03 7.38
CA ALA A 285 45.07 -34.70 6.12
C ALA A 285 44.97 -36.24 6.29
N SER A 286 44.36 -36.90 5.32
CA SER A 286 44.54 -38.31 4.97
C SER A 286 44.12 -38.51 3.53
#